data_AF-A0A7V6TU41-F1
#
_entry.id   AF-A0A7V6TU41-F1
#
_cell.length_a   1.000
_cell.length_b   1.000
_cell.length_c   1.000
_cell.angle_alpha   90.00
_cell.angle_beta   90.00
_cell.angle_gamma   90.00
#
_symmetry.space_group_name_H-M   'P 1'
#
loop_
_entity.id
_entity.type
_entity.pdbx_description
1 polymer ?
#
loop_
_entity_poly.entity_id
_entity_poly.type
_entity_poly.pdbx_seq_one_letter_code
_entity_poly.pdbx_strand_id
1 'polypeptide(L)'
;MSVDKRLTYIANAIHAANKINDTYRNFYKSRSQDNENLPSKIDMVRSSMNVVTDYCPESHRERFGKAFKKTNLYTDTFIRLREYIMTANSRSDRREHFINLIGILQPVADTRSRYLLDKIIKLYEILHS
;
A
#
# COMPACT_ATOMS: atom_id res chain seq x y z
N MET A 1 21.00 -5.98 -27.65
CA MET A 1 20.64 -6.90 -26.54
C MET A 1 20.97 -8.30 -26.99
N SER A 2 21.82 -9.04 -26.26
CA SER A 2 22.23 -10.40 -26.66
C SER A 2 21.05 -11.37 -26.62
N VAL A 3 21.16 -12.46 -27.39
CA VAL A 3 20.15 -13.53 -27.44
C VAL A 3 19.93 -14.13 -26.03
N ASP A 4 21.00 -14.31 -25.26
CA ASP A 4 20.92 -14.82 -23.89
C ASP A 4 20.08 -13.93 -22.97
N LYS A 5 20.28 -12.60 -23.04
CA LYS A 5 19.47 -11.65 -22.24
C LYS A 5 17.99 -11.70 -22.60
N ARG A 6 17.65 -11.93 -23.87
CA ARG A 6 16.25 -12.11 -24.32
C ARG A 6 15.65 -13.37 -23.72
N LEU A 7 16.38 -14.48 -23.76
CA LEU A 7 15.95 -15.75 -23.18
C LEU A 7 15.74 -15.65 -21.67
N THR A 8 16.66 -14.99 -20.95
CA THR A 8 16.51 -14.73 -19.51
C THR A 8 15.25 -13.92 -19.21
N TYR A 9 14.94 -12.87 -19.99
CA TYR A 9 13.73 -12.07 -19.77
C TYR A 9 12.46 -12.87 -20.01
N ILE A 10 12.43 -13.72 -21.03
CA ILE A 10 11.29 -14.60 -21.31
C ILE A 10 11.12 -15.62 -20.17
N ALA A 11 12.21 -16.27 -19.75
CA ALA A 11 12.18 -17.21 -18.63
C ALA A 11 11.66 -16.54 -17.35
N ASN A 12 12.18 -15.35 -17.02
CA ASN A 12 11.71 -14.58 -15.86
C ASN A 12 10.23 -14.21 -15.96
N ALA A 13 9.74 -13.82 -17.14
CA ALA A 13 8.33 -13.53 -17.35
C ALA A 13 7.44 -14.76 -17.13
N ILE A 14 7.88 -15.93 -17.61
CA ILE A 14 7.18 -17.21 -17.39
C ILE A 14 7.16 -17.56 -15.90
N HIS A 15 8.29 -17.43 -15.20
CA HIS A 15 8.37 -17.68 -13.75
C HIS A 15 7.47 -16.72 -12.97
N ALA A 16 7.45 -15.43 -13.33
CA ALA A 16 6.56 -14.46 -12.73
C ALA A 16 5.09 -14.84 -12.93
N ALA A 17 4.70 -15.21 -14.15
CA ALA A 17 3.33 -15.61 -14.46
C ALA A 17 2.89 -16.83 -13.65
N ASN A 18 3.76 -17.84 -13.53
CA ASN A 18 3.48 -19.03 -12.72
C ASN A 18 3.30 -18.67 -11.24
N LYS A 19 4.20 -17.85 -10.68
CA LYS A 19 4.12 -17.44 -9.27
C LYS A 19 2.89 -16.55 -8.98
N ILE A 20 2.47 -15.71 -9.93
CA ILE A 20 1.22 -14.94 -9.85
C ILE A 20 0.01 -15.90 -9.87
N ASN A 21 0.01 -16.89 -10.75
CA ASN A 21 -1.05 -17.89 -10.81
C ASN A 21 -1.13 -18.69 -9.50
N ASP A 22 -0.01 -19.07 -8.91
CA ASP A 22 0.03 -19.75 -7.60
C ASP A 22 -0.52 -18.84 -6.49
N THR A 23 -0.16 -17.56 -6.49
CA THR A 23 -0.71 -16.56 -5.56
C THR A 23 -2.22 -16.47 -5.67
N TYR A 24 -2.75 -16.43 -6.91
CA TYR A 24 -4.19 -16.45 -7.17
C TYR A 24 -4.84 -17.75 -6.68
N ARG A 25 -4.31 -18.92 -7.07
CA ARG A 25 -4.86 -20.22 -6.64
C ARG A 25 -4.89 -20.35 -5.12
N ASN A 26 -3.84 -19.92 -4.43
CA ASN A 26 -3.78 -19.94 -2.97
C ASN A 26 -4.83 -19.01 -2.35
N PHE A 27 -4.99 -17.80 -2.88
CA PHE A 27 -6.04 -16.86 -2.45
C PHE A 27 -7.44 -17.48 -2.52
N TYR A 28 -7.79 -18.14 -3.63
CA TYR A 28 -9.11 -18.75 -3.80
C TYR A 28 -9.28 -20.03 -2.97
N LYS A 29 -8.22 -20.84 -2.80
CA LYS A 29 -8.25 -22.00 -1.89
C LYS A 29 -8.48 -21.61 -0.44
N SER A 30 -7.78 -20.57 0.03
CA SER A 30 -7.96 -20.04 1.38
C SER A 30 -9.34 -19.43 1.60
N ARG A 31 -10.06 -19.06 0.52
CA ARG A 31 -11.43 -18.55 0.57
C ARG A 31 -12.51 -19.62 0.63
N SER A 32 -12.23 -20.80 0.09
CA SER A 32 -13.14 -21.95 0.11
C SER A 32 -13.12 -22.74 1.43
N GLN A 33 -12.06 -22.58 2.23
CA GLN A 33 -12.06 -22.97 3.63
C GLN A 33 -12.56 -21.76 4.42
N ASP A 34 -13.52 -21.93 5.33
CA ASP A 34 -14.05 -20.90 6.24
C ASP A 34 -12.97 -20.37 7.21
N ASN A 35 -11.89 -19.80 6.67
CA ASN A 35 -10.84 -19.16 7.42
C ASN A 35 -11.25 -17.71 7.67
N GLU A 36 -11.39 -17.34 8.93
CA GLU A 36 -11.70 -15.97 9.38
C GLU A 36 -10.62 -14.95 8.95
N ASN A 37 -9.42 -15.41 8.57
CA ASN A 37 -8.30 -14.60 8.10
C ASN A 37 -8.12 -14.70 6.58
N LEU A 38 -9.17 -14.38 5.83
CA LEU A 38 -9.06 -14.29 4.37
C LEU A 38 -8.10 -13.13 3.98
N PRO A 39 -7.09 -13.37 3.12
CA PRO A 39 -6.31 -12.28 2.57
C PRO A 39 -7.23 -11.29 1.83
N SER A 40 -6.94 -10.00 1.90
CA SER A 40 -7.68 -9.02 1.11
C SER A 40 -7.37 -9.18 -0.38
N LYS A 41 -8.31 -8.84 -1.27
CA LYS A 41 -8.01 -8.69 -2.70
C LYS A 41 -6.85 -7.71 -2.94
N ILE A 42 -6.69 -6.73 -2.05
CA ILE A 42 -5.56 -5.79 -2.06
C ILE A 42 -4.25 -6.53 -1.79
N ASP A 43 -4.21 -7.45 -0.83
CA ASP A 43 -3.01 -8.22 -0.50
C ASP A 43 -2.60 -9.16 -1.64
N MET A 44 -3.57 -9.71 -2.36
CA MET A 44 -3.33 -10.48 -3.57
C MET A 44 -2.68 -9.61 -4.67
N VAL A 45 -3.19 -8.41 -4.89
CA VAL A 45 -2.62 -7.46 -5.86
C VAL A 45 -1.20 -7.04 -5.44
N ARG A 46 -0.97 -6.74 -4.15
CA ARG A 46 0.35 -6.43 -3.60
C ARG A 46 1.35 -7.54 -3.83
N SER A 47 0.95 -8.77 -3.51
CA SER A 47 1.78 -9.96 -3.71
C SER A 47 2.14 -10.13 -5.19
N SER A 48 1.18 -9.92 -6.08
CA SER A 48 1.41 -9.98 -7.53
C SER A 48 2.38 -8.90 -8.02
N MET A 49 2.26 -7.66 -7.53
CA MET A 49 3.19 -6.56 -7.84
C MET A 49 4.61 -6.83 -7.33
N ASN A 50 4.76 -7.46 -6.16
CA ASN A 50 6.06 -7.87 -5.65
C ASN A 50 6.70 -8.91 -6.57
N VAL A 51 5.93 -9.93 -7.01
CA VAL A 51 6.41 -10.91 -7.99
C VAL A 51 6.88 -10.22 -9.28
N VAL A 52 6.11 -9.28 -9.82
CA VAL A 52 6.54 -8.54 -11.02
C VAL A 52 7.87 -7.80 -10.78
N THR A 53 8.07 -7.21 -9.61
CA THR A 53 9.32 -6.50 -9.27
C THR A 53 10.52 -7.43 -9.17
N ASP A 54 10.33 -8.61 -8.58
CA ASP A 54 11.39 -9.62 -8.40
C ASP A 54 11.93 -10.10 -9.74
N TYR A 55 11.04 -10.33 -10.72
CA TYR A 55 11.37 -10.93 -12.01
C TYR A 55 11.55 -9.91 -13.15
N CYS A 56 11.22 -8.63 -12.95
CA CYS A 56 11.45 -7.63 -14.00
C CYS A 56 12.95 -7.38 -14.26
N PRO A 57 13.31 -6.89 -15.46
CA PRO A 57 14.68 -6.49 -15.76
C PRO A 57 15.21 -5.46 -14.77
N GLU A 58 16.51 -5.52 -14.47
CA GLU A 58 17.17 -4.63 -13.51
C GLU A 58 16.97 -3.14 -13.83
N SER A 59 16.94 -2.79 -15.13
CA SER A 59 16.65 -1.44 -15.63
C SER A 59 15.29 -0.89 -15.20
N HIS A 60 14.34 -1.76 -14.82
CA HIS A 60 12.99 -1.39 -14.43
C HIS A 60 12.69 -1.67 -12.96
N ARG A 61 13.50 -2.50 -12.30
CA ARG A 61 13.29 -2.94 -10.90
C ARG A 61 13.23 -1.78 -9.93
N GLU A 62 14.12 -0.79 -10.07
CA GLU A 62 14.11 0.38 -9.20
C GLU A 62 12.85 1.23 -9.40
N ARG A 63 12.47 1.49 -10.66
CA ARG A 63 11.29 2.29 -11.00
C ARG A 63 10.00 1.63 -10.50
N PHE A 64 9.83 0.34 -10.75
CA PHE A 64 8.67 -0.41 -10.28
C PHE A 64 8.66 -0.54 -8.76
N GLY A 65 9.81 -0.83 -8.14
CA GLY A 65 9.93 -0.90 -6.69
C GLY A 65 9.54 0.41 -6.01
N LYS A 66 9.98 1.56 -6.52
CA LYS A 66 9.58 2.88 -6.02
C LYS A 66 8.08 3.14 -6.22
N ALA A 67 7.55 2.86 -7.41
CA ALA A 67 6.15 3.04 -7.72
C ALA A 67 5.24 2.19 -6.82
N PHE A 68 5.55 0.89 -6.66
CA PHE A 68 4.75 -0.01 -5.82
C PHE A 68 4.85 0.29 -4.34
N LYS A 69 6.04 0.67 -3.83
CA LYS A 69 6.17 1.19 -2.45
C LYS A 69 5.27 2.39 -2.22
N LYS A 70 5.25 3.33 -3.17
CA LYS A 70 4.36 4.50 -3.11
C LYS A 70 2.90 4.07 -3.12
N THR A 71 2.48 3.23 -4.06
CA THR A 71 1.10 2.71 -4.12
C THR A 71 0.68 2.04 -2.82
N ASN A 72 1.51 1.17 -2.24
CA ASN A 72 1.22 0.50 -0.97
C ASN A 72 1.01 1.51 0.15
N LEU A 73 1.89 2.51 0.26
CA LEU A 73 1.79 3.58 1.24
C LEU A 73 0.46 4.35 1.12
N TYR A 74 0.04 4.71 -0.09
CA TYR A 74 -1.25 5.37 -0.31
C TYR A 74 -2.43 4.46 0.05
N THR A 75 -2.38 3.20 -0.36
CA THR A 75 -3.46 2.24 -0.05
C THR A 75 -3.58 1.99 1.44
N ASP A 76 -2.47 1.79 2.17
CA ASP A 76 -2.48 1.62 3.62
C ASP A 76 -3.02 2.86 4.32
N THR A 77 -2.60 4.04 3.87
CA THR A 77 -3.07 5.32 4.42
C THR A 77 -4.57 5.49 4.19
N PHE A 78 -5.07 5.16 3.01
CA PHE A 78 -6.49 5.21 2.69
C PHE A 78 -7.32 4.22 3.51
N ILE A 79 -6.85 2.97 3.67
CA ILE A 79 -7.53 1.96 4.48
C ILE A 79 -7.64 2.45 5.92
N ARG A 80 -6.53 2.90 6.52
CA ARG A 80 -6.51 3.45 7.88
C ARG A 80 -7.43 4.65 8.03
N LEU A 81 -7.44 5.56 7.05
CA LEU A 81 -8.33 6.72 7.06
C LEU A 81 -9.80 6.30 7.03
N ARG A 82 -10.15 5.35 6.15
CA ARG A 82 -11.51 4.83 6.05
C ARG A 82 -11.94 4.13 7.35
N GLU A 83 -11.11 3.25 7.89
CA GLU A 83 -11.35 2.57 9.16
C GLU A 83 -11.54 3.57 10.29
N TYR A 84 -10.68 4.60 10.35
CA TYR A 84 -10.76 5.67 11.33
C TYR A 84 -12.09 6.43 11.22
N ILE A 85 -12.50 6.84 10.02
CA ILE A 85 -13.77 7.55 9.80
C ILE A 85 -14.98 6.64 10.13
N MET A 86 -14.92 5.35 9.80
CA MET A 86 -16.01 4.40 10.07
C MET A 86 -16.13 4.04 11.55
N THR A 87 -15.04 4.06 12.30
CA THR A 87 -15.00 3.75 13.74
C THR A 87 -15.03 4.98 14.63
N ALA A 88 -14.90 6.19 14.05
CA ALA A 88 -15.09 7.47 14.73
C ALA A 88 -16.55 7.63 15.16
N ASN A 89 -16.87 6.99 16.28
CA ASN A 89 -18.14 7.10 16.96
C ASN A 89 -18.27 8.53 17.52
N SER A 90 -19.47 9.11 17.48
CA SER A 90 -19.77 10.54 17.74
C SER A 90 -19.45 11.08 19.15
N ARG A 91 -18.70 10.33 19.97
CA ARG A 91 -18.39 10.61 21.38
C ARG A 91 -16.92 10.95 21.66
N SER A 92 -16.00 10.81 20.71
CA SER A 92 -14.61 11.23 20.95
C SER A 92 -14.46 12.74 20.74
N ASP A 93 -13.56 13.34 21.52
CA ASP A 93 -13.25 14.76 21.46
C ASP A 93 -12.89 15.14 20.02
N ARG A 94 -13.63 16.11 19.46
CA ARG A 94 -13.43 16.60 18.09
C ARG A 94 -11.98 17.01 17.84
N ARG A 95 -11.27 17.45 18.88
CA ARG A 95 -9.85 17.80 18.80
C ARG A 95 -8.96 16.59 18.59
N GLU A 96 -9.11 15.55 19.41
CA GLU A 96 -8.35 14.31 19.28
C GLU A 96 -8.63 13.64 17.93
N HIS A 97 -9.87 13.73 17.46
CA HIS A 97 -10.26 13.27 16.13
C HIS A 97 -9.49 13.95 15.00
N PHE A 98 -9.38 15.27 15.05
CA PHE A 98 -8.69 16.05 14.04
C PHE A 98 -7.18 15.74 13.99
N ILE A 99 -6.53 15.68 15.15
CA ILE A 99 -5.10 15.39 15.25
C ILE A 99 -4.79 13.99 14.70
N ASN A 100 -5.59 12.98 15.08
CA ASN A 100 -5.41 11.62 14.60
C ASN A 100 -5.62 11.50 13.09
N LEU A 101 -6.62 12.20 12.53
CA LEU A 101 -6.87 12.20 11.08
C LEU A 101 -5.70 12.80 10.31
N ILE A 102 -5.12 13.90 10.80
CA ILE A 102 -3.90 14.47 10.21
C ILE A 102 -2.71 13.51 10.34
N GLY A 103 -2.56 12.87 11.50
CA GLY A 103 -1.50 11.87 11.74
C GLY A 103 -1.55 10.72 10.74
N ILE A 104 -2.75 10.25 10.37
CA ILE A 104 -2.92 9.22 9.33
C ILE A 104 -2.43 9.70 7.96
N LEU A 105 -2.56 10.99 7.64
CA LEU A 105 -2.15 11.57 6.34
C LEU A 105 -0.66 11.91 6.24
N GLN A 106 0.05 12.10 7.36
CA GLN A 106 1.46 12.47 7.37
C GLN A 106 2.39 11.56 6.52
N PRO A 107 2.22 10.22 6.49
CA PRO A 107 3.11 9.34 5.72
C PRO A 107 3.09 9.64 4.22
N VAL A 108 1.93 10.01 3.65
CA VAL A 108 1.76 10.29 2.21
C VAL A 108 2.02 11.76 1.84
N ALA A 109 2.12 12.64 2.83
CA ALA A 109 2.43 14.04 2.62
C ALA A 109 3.90 14.22 2.18
N ASP A 110 4.12 15.10 1.20
CA ASP A 110 5.46 15.54 0.84
C ASP A 110 6.03 16.50 1.92
N THR A 111 7.30 16.88 1.81
CA THR A 111 7.98 17.71 2.83
C THR A 111 7.22 19.01 3.12
N ARG A 112 6.73 19.69 2.07
CA ARG A 112 5.96 20.93 2.21
C ARG A 112 4.63 20.68 2.90
N SER A 113 3.92 19.64 2.49
CA SER A 113 2.62 19.27 3.05
C SER A 113 2.75 18.82 4.49
N ARG A 114 3.79 18.06 4.86
CA ARG A 114 4.06 17.69 6.27
C ARG A 114 4.28 18.92 7.13
N TYR A 115 5.10 19.85 6.67
CA TYR A 115 5.30 21.12 7.37
C TYR A 115 3.97 21.88 7.57
N LEU A 116 3.12 21.94 6.55
CA LEU A 116 1.81 22.57 6.65
C LEU A 116 0.89 21.82 7.63
N LEU A 117 0.84 20.48 7.57
CA LEU A 117 0.06 19.66 8.51
C LEU A 117 0.50 19.91 9.97
N ASP A 118 1.81 20.00 10.23
CA ASP A 118 2.33 20.31 11.56
C ASP A 118 1.92 21.71 12.03
N LYS A 119 1.88 22.70 11.11
CA LYS A 119 1.39 24.05 11.44
C LYS A 119 -0.11 24.06 11.70
N ILE A 120 -0.88 23.30 10.92
CA ILE A 120 -2.33 23.17 11.11
C ILE A 120 -2.63 22.55 12.47
N ILE A 121 -1.92 21.49 12.87
CA ILE A 121 -2.04 20.89 14.21
C ILE A 121 -1.78 21.95 15.28
N LYS A 122 -0.65 22.67 15.21
CA LYS A 122 -0.30 23.70 16.21
C LYS A 122 -1.32 24.83 16.29
N LEU A 123 -1.83 25.30 15.15
CA LEU A 123 -2.87 26.34 15.13
C LEU A 123 -4.17 25.84 15.74
N TYR A 124 -4.54 24.60 15.43
CA TYR A 124 -5.72 23.97 16.01
C TYR A 124 -5.57 23.75 17.53
N GLU A 125 -4.38 23.40 17.99
CA GLU A 125 -4.03 23.39 19.41
C GLU A 125 -4.17 24.79 20.03
N ILE A 126 -3.67 25.84 19.42
CA ILE A 126 -3.82 27.21 19.97
C ILE A 126 -5.30 27.65 20.03
N LEU A 127 -6.08 27.40 18.97
CA LEU A 127 -7.46 27.87 18.84
C LEU A 127 -8.45 27.19 19.80
N HIS A 128 -8.12 25.99 20.27
CA HIS A 128 -8.99 25.18 21.12
C HIS A 128 -8.40 24.94 22.53
N SER A 129 -7.31 25.63 22.89
CA SER A 129 -6.73 25.64 24.24
C SER A 129 -7.34 26.79 25.05
#